data_AF-A0A1H4ZCS6-F1
#
_entry.id   AF-A0A1H4ZCS6-F1
#
_cell.length_a   1.000
_cell.length_b   1.000
_cell.length_c   1.000
_cell.angle_alpha   90.00
_cell.angle_beta   90.00
_cell.angle_gamma   90.00
#
_symmetry.space_group_name_H-M   'P 1'
#
loop_
_entity.id
_entity.type
_entity.pdbx_description
1 polymer ?
#
loop_
_entity_poly.entity_id
_entity_poly.type
_entity_poly.pdbx_seq_one_letter_code
_entity_poly.pdbx_strand_id
1 'polypeptide(L)'
;MVGRVVLAGLLGPACVLTTIGAPALPRVGWLLLGGSAGLLVAFLVPLLARGDAGTAGPEPPVGPAPAAAEPPGSSVPPPVPVAGMATEELCLAWRRSYFLLLLAADLQARRLVVERRQDFLDEIERRDRSGFLRWLADGARAGGDPAPYLTTRT
;
A
#
# COMPACT_ATOMS: atom_id res chain seq x y z
N MET A 1 48.32 53.68 20.11
CA MET A 1 49.55 53.19 19.46
C MET A 1 49.23 51.85 18.82
N VAL A 2 48.76 51.86 17.57
CA VAL A 2 49.55 51.73 16.32
C VAL A 2 50.21 50.35 16.23
N GLY A 3 49.72 49.52 15.30
CA GLY A 3 50.27 48.20 14.99
C GLY A 3 49.49 47.47 13.92
N ARG A 4 49.08 48.15 12.84
CA ARG A 4 48.59 47.52 11.61
C ARG A 4 49.82 47.09 10.80
N VAL A 5 50.02 45.79 10.59
CA VAL A 5 50.78 45.28 9.44
C VAL A 5 49.76 44.59 8.53
N VAL A 6 49.68 45.10 7.32
CA VAL A 6 48.68 44.84 6.29
C VAL A 6 49.40 44.25 5.08
N LEU A 7 48.83 43.15 4.53
CA LEU A 7 48.94 42.62 3.15
C LEU A 7 50.35 42.24 2.65
N ALA A 8 50.57 41.34 1.68
CA ALA A 8 49.76 40.53 0.79
C ALA A 8 50.71 39.52 0.11
N GLY A 9 50.15 38.44 -0.45
CA GLY A 9 50.84 37.63 -1.47
C GLY A 9 50.42 36.16 -1.42
N LEU A 10 49.21 35.81 -1.87
CA LEU A 10 48.93 35.23 -3.20
C LEU A 10 49.38 33.77 -3.38
N LEU A 11 48.41 32.84 -3.27
CA LEU A 11 48.04 31.77 -4.23
C LEU A 11 47.43 30.57 -3.46
N GLY A 12 46.18 30.22 -3.75
CA GLY A 12 45.64 28.86 -3.49
C GLY A 12 46.32 27.82 -4.41
N PRO A 13 46.07 26.51 -4.25
CA PRO A 13 44.71 25.95 -4.26
C PRO A 13 44.47 24.76 -3.28
N ALA A 14 43.21 24.32 -3.27
CA ALA A 14 42.66 23.22 -2.49
C ALA A 14 43.12 21.82 -2.96
N CYS A 15 43.35 20.90 -2.00
CA CYS A 15 43.30 19.43 -2.10
C CYS A 15 43.00 18.93 -0.68
N VAL A 16 41.76 18.58 -0.29
CA VAL A 16 41.04 17.31 -0.56
C VAL A 16 41.91 16.08 -0.33
N LEU A 17 41.71 15.37 0.79
CA LEU A 17 41.57 13.90 0.93
C LEU A 17 41.78 13.48 2.40
N THR A 18 40.69 13.40 3.16
CA THR A 18 40.59 12.42 4.25
C THR A 18 39.41 11.52 3.96
N THR A 19 39.72 10.38 3.36
CA THR A 19 38.84 9.23 3.18
C THR A 19 38.54 8.62 4.54
N ILE A 20 37.37 8.94 5.10
CA ILE A 20 36.81 8.17 6.21
C ILE A 20 36.20 6.90 5.61
N GLY A 21 36.79 5.76 5.92
CA GLY A 21 36.32 4.44 5.51
C GLY A 21 34.89 4.18 5.97
N ALA A 22 34.06 3.73 5.03
CA ALA A 22 32.70 3.29 5.30
C ALA A 22 32.70 2.00 6.15
N PRO A 23 31.95 1.92 7.26
CA PRO A 23 31.61 0.64 7.83
C PRO A 23 30.55 -0.03 6.94
N ALA A 24 30.98 -1.09 6.24
CA ALA A 24 30.09 -2.05 5.61
C ALA A 24 29.24 -2.74 6.69
N LEU A 25 28.07 -2.18 6.99
CA LEU A 25 27.05 -2.89 7.77
C LEU A 25 26.51 -4.06 6.92
N PRO A 26 26.51 -5.31 7.42
CA PRO A 26 26.05 -6.44 6.65
C PRO A 26 24.54 -6.34 6.42
N ARG A 27 24.14 -6.25 5.14
CA ARG A 27 22.76 -6.33 4.63
C ARG A 27 22.10 -7.72 4.84
N VAL A 28 22.46 -8.46 5.89
CA VAL A 28 22.06 -9.86 6.10
C VAL A 28 21.03 -10.01 7.23
N GLY A 29 20.89 -9.02 8.12
CA GLY A 29 19.94 -9.09 9.25
C GLY A 29 18.45 -8.90 8.89
N TRP A 30 18.14 -8.39 7.70
CA TRP A 30 16.75 -8.06 7.31
C TRP A 30 16.00 -9.20 6.58
N LEU A 31 16.64 -10.35 6.35
CA LEU A 31 15.97 -11.49 5.70
C LEU A 31 15.31 -12.49 6.67
N LEU A 32 15.53 -12.39 7.99
CA LEU A 32 15.03 -13.41 8.93
C LEU A 32 13.86 -12.97 9.82
N LEU A 33 13.43 -11.71 9.81
CA LEU A 33 12.20 -11.26 10.51
C LEU A 33 10.99 -11.04 9.58
N GLY A 34 11.14 -11.20 8.26
CA GLY A 34 10.03 -11.12 7.29
C GLY A 34 9.47 -12.47 6.82
N GLY A 35 10.09 -13.58 7.21
CA GLY A 35 9.75 -14.92 6.70
C GLY A 35 8.51 -15.56 7.33
N SER A 36 8.15 -15.19 8.57
CA SER A 36 7.05 -15.83 9.30
C SER A 36 5.68 -15.49 8.72
N ALA A 37 5.50 -14.28 8.16
CA ALA A 37 4.27 -13.89 7.49
C ALA A 37 4.05 -14.66 6.17
N GLY A 38 5.12 -14.91 5.40
CA GLY A 38 5.04 -15.67 4.15
C GLY A 38 4.75 -17.16 4.37
N LEU A 39 5.30 -17.74 5.44
CA LEU A 39 5.07 -19.15 5.80
C LEU A 39 3.63 -19.40 6.28
N LEU A 40 3.01 -18.44 6.96
CA LEU A 40 1.60 -18.53 7.36
C LEU A 40 0.64 -18.44 6.16
N VAL A 41 1.00 -17.67 5.13
CA VAL A 41 0.23 -17.55 3.88
C VAL A 41 0.33 -18.82 3.03
N ALA A 42 1.52 -19.43 2.92
CA ALA A 42 1.72 -20.65 2.12
C ALA A 42 0.93 -21.86 2.67
N PHE A 43 0.65 -21.91 3.97
CA PHE A 43 -0.09 -23.02 4.60
C PHE A 43 -1.62 -22.89 4.54
N LEU A 44 -2.17 -21.67 4.44
CA LEU A 44 -3.64 -21.44 4.50
C LEU A 44 -4.33 -21.55 3.12
N VAL A 45 -3.62 -21.25 2.03
CA VAL A 45 -4.10 -21.28 0.63
C VAL A 45 -4.61 -22.66 0.16
N PRO A 46 -3.92 -23.80 0.40
CA PRO A 46 -4.37 -25.09 -0.12
C PRO A 46 -5.57 -25.69 0.63
N LEU A 47 -5.99 -25.09 1.76
CA LEU A 47 -7.14 -25.57 2.54
C LEU A 47 -8.47 -25.00 2.02
N LEU A 48 -8.47 -23.77 1.49
CA LEU A 48 -9.67 -23.17 0.90
C LEU A 48 -9.88 -23.56 -0.58
N ALA A 49 -8.80 -23.87 -1.31
CA ALA A 49 -8.90 -24.27 -2.73
C ALA A 49 -9.42 -25.71 -2.96
N ARG A 50 -9.59 -26.52 -1.91
CA ARG A 50 -10.17 -27.87 -2.00
C ARG A 50 -11.70 -27.91 -2.04
N GLY A 51 -12.37 -26.75 -1.97
CA GLY A 51 -13.83 -26.66 -1.89
C GLY A 51 -14.60 -26.72 -3.23
N ASP A 52 -13.95 -26.48 -4.36
CA ASP A 52 -14.64 -26.29 -5.66
C ASP A 52 -14.50 -27.49 -6.61
N ALA A 53 -14.82 -28.69 -6.12
CA ALA A 53 -15.07 -29.84 -6.98
C ALA A 53 -16.57 -30.15 -7.00
N GLY A 54 -17.35 -29.26 -7.60
CA GLY A 54 -18.80 -29.36 -7.75
C GLY A 54 -19.24 -29.50 -9.20
N THR A 55 -19.10 -30.71 -9.75
CA THR A 55 -19.96 -31.35 -10.77
C THR A 55 -20.37 -30.53 -12.02
N ALA A 56 -19.62 -30.71 -13.12
CA ALA A 56 -20.10 -30.41 -14.46
C ALA A 56 -21.16 -31.45 -14.89
N GLY A 57 -22.42 -31.02 -14.95
CA GLY A 57 -23.54 -31.79 -15.51
C GLY A 57 -23.68 -31.59 -17.03
N PRO A 58 -24.38 -32.50 -17.74
CA PRO A 58 -24.33 -32.64 -19.19
C PRO A 58 -25.18 -31.60 -19.93
N GLU A 59 -24.67 -31.09 -21.06
CA GLU A 59 -25.36 -30.17 -21.98
C GLU A 59 -26.39 -30.89 -22.88
N PRO A 60 -27.62 -30.36 -23.01
CA PRO A 60 -28.46 -30.67 -24.17
C PRO A 60 -29.07 -29.39 -24.80
N PRO A 61 -29.75 -29.53 -25.94
CA PRO A 61 -29.22 -29.34 -27.29
C PRO A 61 -29.46 -27.93 -27.85
N VAL A 62 -28.61 -27.57 -28.82
CA VAL A 62 -28.61 -26.32 -29.58
C VAL A 62 -29.96 -26.04 -30.24
N GLY A 63 -30.72 -25.09 -29.67
CA GLY A 63 -31.91 -24.49 -30.29
C GLY A 63 -31.56 -23.21 -31.05
N PRO A 64 -32.39 -22.75 -32.02
CA PRO A 64 -32.09 -21.56 -32.81
C PRO A 64 -32.04 -20.32 -31.91
N ALA A 65 -30.92 -19.61 -31.94
CA ALA A 65 -30.64 -18.44 -31.12
C ALA A 65 -31.78 -17.41 -31.18
N PRO A 66 -32.50 -17.14 -30.07
CA PRO A 66 -33.27 -15.92 -29.95
C PRO A 66 -32.28 -14.75 -29.86
N ALA A 67 -32.60 -13.71 -30.63
CA ALA A 67 -31.92 -12.42 -30.67
C ALA A 67 -31.31 -12.05 -29.32
N ALA A 68 -30.03 -11.67 -29.35
CA ALA A 68 -29.23 -11.21 -28.22
C ALA A 68 -30.07 -10.43 -27.21
N ALA A 69 -30.51 -11.14 -26.17
CA ALA A 69 -30.80 -10.53 -24.90
C ALA A 69 -29.45 -10.00 -24.42
N GLU A 70 -29.23 -8.68 -24.52
CA GLU A 70 -28.19 -8.06 -23.69
C GLU A 70 -28.43 -8.56 -22.26
N PRO A 71 -27.41 -9.14 -21.61
CA PRO A 71 -27.57 -9.55 -20.23
C PRO A 71 -28.05 -8.34 -19.46
N PRO A 72 -29.12 -8.47 -18.64
CA PRO A 72 -29.66 -7.35 -17.88
C PRO A 72 -28.48 -6.68 -17.19
N GLY A 73 -28.26 -5.42 -17.56
CA GLY A 73 -27.06 -4.67 -17.20
C GLY A 73 -26.72 -4.98 -15.76
N SER A 74 -25.57 -5.61 -15.58
CA SER A 74 -25.02 -5.85 -14.25
C SER A 74 -24.74 -4.48 -13.68
N SER A 75 -25.76 -3.88 -13.06
CA SER A 75 -25.68 -2.65 -12.32
C SER A 75 -24.95 -2.99 -11.05
N VAL A 76 -23.64 -3.25 -11.19
CA VAL A 76 -22.73 -3.21 -10.07
C VAL A 76 -22.95 -1.83 -9.45
N PRO A 77 -23.50 -1.75 -8.23
CA PRO A 77 -23.79 -0.47 -7.62
C PRO A 77 -22.48 0.32 -7.57
N PRO A 78 -22.52 1.63 -7.85
CA PRO A 78 -21.32 2.45 -7.85
C PRO A 78 -20.61 2.30 -6.50
N PRO A 79 -19.27 2.20 -6.49
CA PRO A 79 -18.53 2.06 -5.25
C PRO A 79 -18.88 3.20 -4.30
N VAL A 80 -19.21 2.87 -3.05
CA VAL A 80 -19.59 3.85 -2.02
C VAL A 80 -18.55 4.96 -1.95
N PRO A 81 -18.90 6.25 -2.07
CA PRO A 81 -17.91 7.33 -1.99
C PRO A 81 -17.16 7.31 -0.66
N VAL A 82 -15.83 7.43 -0.70
CA VAL A 82 -14.98 7.37 0.51
C VAL A 82 -15.30 8.50 1.49
N ALA A 83 -15.67 9.67 0.97
CA ALA A 83 -16.05 10.84 1.76
C ALA A 83 -17.26 10.60 2.68
N GLY A 84 -18.14 9.64 2.37
CA GLY A 84 -19.33 9.32 3.16
C GLY A 84 -19.12 8.27 4.25
N MET A 85 -17.94 7.65 4.35
CA MET A 85 -17.67 6.58 5.32
C MET A 85 -17.40 7.16 6.71
N ALA A 86 -17.74 6.44 7.78
CA ALA A 86 -17.25 6.82 9.12
C ALA A 86 -15.73 6.60 9.21
N THR A 87 -15.05 7.33 10.09
CA THR A 87 -13.58 7.28 10.21
C THR A 87 -13.08 5.88 10.58
N GLU A 88 -13.82 5.15 11.40
CA GLU A 88 -13.53 3.76 11.76
C GLU A 88 -13.67 2.81 10.55
N GLU A 89 -14.72 3.01 9.75
CA GLU A 89 -14.95 2.24 8.52
C GLU A 89 -13.86 2.51 7.50
N LEU A 90 -13.41 3.76 7.39
CA LEU A 90 -12.32 4.18 6.53
C LEU A 90 -11.00 3.50 6.91
N CYS A 91 -10.65 3.51 8.20
CA CYS A 91 -9.46 2.83 8.72
C CYS A 91 -9.53 1.30 8.48
N LEU A 92 -10.71 0.71 8.67
CA LEU A 92 -10.95 -0.71 8.42
C LEU A 92 -10.84 -1.05 6.93
N ALA A 93 -11.40 -0.22 6.05
CA ALA A 93 -11.34 -0.38 4.60
C ALA A 93 -9.89 -0.26 4.08
N TRP A 94 -9.12 0.70 4.60
CA TRP A 94 -7.68 0.81 4.35
C TRP A 94 -6.94 -0.50 4.70
N ARG A 95 -7.16 -1.06 5.88
CA ARG A 95 -6.52 -2.32 6.30
C ARG A 95 -6.94 -3.51 5.44
N ARG A 96 -8.24 -3.63 5.13
CA ARG A 96 -8.78 -4.73 4.29
C ARG A 96 -8.26 -4.67 2.86
N SER A 97 -8.13 -3.49 2.30
CA SER A 97 -7.65 -3.32 0.92
C SER A 97 -6.19 -3.79 0.73
N TYR A 98 -5.39 -3.88 1.80
CA TYR A 98 -4.07 -4.49 1.73
C TYR A 98 -4.15 -5.97 1.36
N PHE A 99 -5.09 -6.72 1.94
CA PHE A 99 -5.31 -8.12 1.60
C PHE A 99 -5.87 -8.26 0.18
N LEU A 100 -6.78 -7.38 -0.24
CA LEU A 100 -7.25 -7.36 -1.62
C LEU A 100 -6.10 -7.13 -2.61
N LEU A 101 -5.13 -6.28 -2.26
CA LEU A 101 -3.96 -6.04 -3.09
C LEU A 101 -3.04 -7.27 -3.18
N LEU A 102 -2.93 -8.04 -2.11
CA LEU A 102 -2.17 -9.29 -2.10
C LEU A 102 -2.85 -10.42 -2.88
N LEU A 103 -4.19 -10.42 -2.91
CA LEU A 103 -5.01 -11.44 -3.57
C LEU A 103 -5.30 -11.14 -5.04
N ALA A 104 -5.08 -9.90 -5.51
CA ALA A 104 -5.33 -9.51 -6.89
C ALA A 104 -4.43 -10.29 -7.87
N ALA A 105 -5.05 -11.10 -8.72
CA ALA A 105 -4.35 -11.99 -9.65
C ALA A 105 -3.98 -11.32 -10.98
N ASP A 106 -4.75 -10.32 -11.43
CA ASP A 106 -4.52 -9.60 -12.68
C ASP A 106 -4.19 -8.12 -12.45
N LEU A 107 -3.61 -7.50 -13.49
CA LEU A 107 -3.13 -6.12 -13.44
C LEU A 107 -4.27 -5.10 -13.26
N GLN A 108 -5.44 -5.35 -13.82
CA GLN A 108 -6.57 -4.42 -13.73
C GLN A 108 -7.15 -4.42 -12.33
N ALA A 109 -7.40 -5.60 -11.75
CA ALA A 109 -7.81 -5.74 -10.35
C ALA A 109 -6.80 -5.07 -9.42
N ARG A 110 -5.50 -5.28 -9.64
CA ARG A 110 -4.44 -4.66 -8.83
C ARG A 110 -4.47 -3.13 -8.92
N ARG A 111 -4.65 -2.59 -10.13
CA ARG A 111 -4.75 -1.16 -10.38
C ARG A 111 -5.95 -0.55 -9.64
N LEU A 112 -7.12 -1.16 -9.75
CA LEU A 112 -8.34 -0.69 -9.06
C LEU A 112 -8.14 -0.65 -7.55
N VAL A 113 -7.48 -1.66 -6.96
CA VAL A 113 -7.19 -1.66 -5.52
C VAL A 113 -6.20 -0.56 -5.14
N VAL A 114 -5.17 -0.30 -5.96
CA VAL A 114 -4.21 0.79 -5.71
C VAL A 114 -4.88 2.15 -5.79
N GLU A 115 -5.68 2.40 -6.83
CA GLU A 115 -6.46 3.64 -6.97
C GLU A 115 -7.38 3.82 -5.76
N ARG A 116 -8.09 2.77 -5.36
CA ARG A 116 -8.97 2.83 -4.20
C ARG A 116 -8.23 3.09 -2.88
N ARG A 117 -7.01 2.59 -2.77
CA ARG A 117 -6.15 2.82 -1.61
C ARG A 117 -5.65 4.25 -1.53
N GLN A 118 -5.43 4.91 -2.67
CA GLN A 118 -5.13 6.33 -2.71
C GLN A 118 -6.30 7.13 -2.16
N ASP A 119 -7.53 6.85 -2.61
CA ASP A 119 -8.74 7.54 -2.10
C ASP A 119 -8.86 7.44 -0.57
N PHE A 120 -8.55 6.27 0.01
CA PHE A 120 -8.57 6.10 1.46
C PHE A 120 -7.53 6.95 2.18
N LEU A 121 -6.29 7.01 1.65
CA LEU A 121 -5.24 7.83 2.25
C LEU A 121 -5.56 9.32 2.14
N ASP A 122 -6.04 9.77 0.98
CA ASP A 122 -6.42 11.15 0.75
C ASP A 122 -7.53 11.59 1.71
N GLU A 123 -8.54 10.73 1.90
CA GLU A 123 -9.63 11.03 2.84
C GLU A 123 -9.15 11.03 4.30
N ILE A 124 -8.25 10.11 4.70
CA ILE A 124 -7.68 10.11 6.05
C ILE A 124 -6.87 11.40 6.28
N GLU A 125 -6.01 11.80 5.33
CA GLU A 125 -5.24 13.05 5.43
C GLU A 125 -6.17 14.27 5.50
N ARG A 126 -7.25 14.28 4.71
CA ARG A 126 -8.24 15.37 4.70
C ARG A 126 -8.96 15.51 6.04
N ARG A 127 -9.28 14.41 6.73
CA ARG A 127 -10.01 14.42 8.01
C ARG A 127 -9.15 14.80 9.21
N ASP A 128 -7.92 14.32 9.24
CA ASP A 128 -6.98 14.64 10.31
C ASP A 128 -5.54 14.54 9.81
N ARG A 129 -5.07 15.63 9.18
CA ARG A 129 -3.71 15.74 8.66
C ARG A 129 -2.66 15.56 9.76
N SER A 130 -2.92 16.04 10.96
CA SER A 130 -1.98 15.95 12.08
C SER A 130 -1.81 14.51 12.56
N GLY A 131 -2.91 13.79 12.71
CA GLY A 131 -2.93 12.37 13.04
C GLY A 131 -2.31 11.51 11.96
N PHE A 132 -2.61 11.81 10.69
CA PHE A 132 -2.01 11.14 9.54
C PHE A 132 -0.48 11.27 9.52
N LEU A 133 0.06 12.48 9.71
CA LEU A 133 1.51 12.70 9.75
C LEU A 133 2.17 11.98 10.94
N ARG A 134 1.50 11.93 12.11
CA ARG A 134 2.00 11.17 13.26
C ARG A 134 2.07 9.67 12.97
N TRP A 135 1.05 9.13 12.29
CA TRP A 135 1.04 7.74 11.86
C TRP A 135 2.19 7.44 10.87
N LEU A 136 2.41 8.32 9.88
CA LEU A 136 3.53 8.17 8.95
C LEU A 136 4.90 8.24 9.67
N ALA A 137 5.06 9.18 10.61
CA ALA A 137 6.29 9.34 11.37
C ALA A 137 6.62 8.13 12.27
N ASP A 138 5.59 7.41 12.74
CA ASP A 138 5.73 6.19 13.54
C ASP A 138 5.98 4.92 12.69
N GLY A 139 6.23 5.08 11.40
CA GLY A 139 6.55 3.97 10.50
C GLY A 139 5.33 3.24 9.96
N ALA A 140 4.34 4.00 9.49
CA ALA A 140 3.14 3.48 8.83
C ALA A 140 3.43 2.31 7.88
N ARG A 141 2.66 1.23 8.04
CA ARG A 141 2.76 0.01 7.22
C ARG A 141 1.58 -0.06 6.26
N ALA A 142 1.79 -0.67 5.10
CA ALA A 142 0.75 -0.80 4.06
C ALA A 142 -0.56 -1.47 4.57
N GLY A 143 -0.50 -2.36 5.56
CA GLY A 143 -1.68 -2.95 6.22
C GLY A 143 -1.91 -2.49 7.66
N GLY A 144 -1.17 -1.47 8.11
CA GLY A 144 -1.24 -0.96 9.49
C GLY A 144 -2.53 -0.20 9.78
N ASP A 145 -2.84 -0.04 11.07
CA ASP A 145 -4.04 0.65 11.53
C ASP A 145 -3.75 2.14 11.82
N PRO A 146 -4.35 3.09 11.08
CA PRO A 146 -4.20 4.51 11.36
C PRO A 146 -5.08 4.99 12.53
N ALA A 147 -6.13 4.25 12.92
CA ALA A 147 -7.12 4.71 13.89
C ALA A 147 -6.54 5.21 15.24
N PRO A 148 -5.50 4.60 15.84
CA PRO A 148 -4.92 5.08 17.10
C PRO A 148 -4.31 6.49 17.01
N TYR A 149 -3.98 6.96 15.80
CA TYR A 149 -3.34 8.24 15.58
C TYR A 149 -4.33 9.33 15.18
N LEU A 150 -5.59 8.99 14.86
CA LEU A 150 -6.61 9.95 14.46
C LEU A 150 -7.38 10.46 15.67
N THR A 151 -7.73 11.74 15.63
CA THR A 151 -8.49 12.42 16.70
C THR A 151 -9.93 12.72 16.29
N THR A 152 -10.17 12.88 14.99
CA THR A 152 -11.50 13.08 14.42
C THR A 152 -12.24 11.74 14.29
N ARG A 153 -13.45 11.65 14.87
CA ARG A 153 -14.41 10.55 14.62
C ARG A 153 -15.65 11.13 13.95
N THR A 154 -15.61 11.28 12.63
CA THR A 154 -16.76 11.67 11.80
C THR A 154 -17.07 10.57 10.81
#